data_AF-A0A919A2Y0-F1
#
_entry.id   AF-A0A919A2Y0-F1
#
_cell.length_a   1.000
_cell.length_b   1.000
_cell.length_c   1.000
_cell.angle_alpha   90.00
_cell.angle_beta   90.00
_cell.angle_gamma   90.00
#
_symmetry.space_group_name_H-M   'P 1'
#
loop_
_entity.id
_entity.type
_entity.pdbx_description
1 polymer ?
#
loop_
_entity_poly.entity_id
_entity_poly.type
_entity_poly.pdbx_seq_one_letter_code
_entity_poly.pdbx_strand_id
1 'polypeptide(L)'
;MGYKTSIRTYKIEFAEGHEFHGAEARVRGMTFAEYLRATGMDGGDGEDSAATVKRFVTHLVSWNLEDEDGPIPATEEGVNRVDHDLVLAINNSWIKTLMGVADTDPLPDNSPSGEPSPVESIPTEALSQSLAS
;
A
#
# COMPACT_ATOMS: atom_id res chain seq x y z
N MET A 1 -28.72 6.61 0.79
CA MET A 1 -27.85 5.54 0.24
C MET A 1 -26.50 5.67 0.96
N GLY A 2 -26.06 4.64 1.67
CA GLY A 2 -24.79 4.67 2.42
C GLY A 2 -23.60 4.27 1.56
N TYR A 3 -22.40 4.75 1.91
CA TYR A 3 -21.14 4.33 1.28
C TYR A 3 -20.68 2.98 1.84
N LYS A 4 -20.33 2.03 0.97
CA LYS A 4 -19.75 0.74 1.39
C LYS A 4 -18.25 0.92 1.61
N THR A 5 -17.81 0.80 2.86
CA THR A 5 -16.38 0.78 3.16
C THR A 5 -15.81 -0.61 2.89
N SER A 6 -14.57 -0.67 2.43
CA SER A 6 -13.81 -1.91 2.30
C SER A 6 -12.39 -1.63 2.74
N ILE A 7 -11.83 -2.57 3.50
CA ILE A 7 -10.45 -2.49 3.96
C ILE A 7 -9.53 -2.76 2.77
N ARG A 8 -8.67 -1.79 2.45
CA ARG A 8 -7.72 -1.86 1.33
C ARG A 8 -6.57 -2.82 1.65
N THR A 9 -5.92 -3.36 0.62
CA THR A 9 -4.68 -4.13 0.77
C THR A 9 -3.51 -3.26 0.31
N TYR A 10 -2.43 -3.25 1.08
CA TYR A 10 -1.22 -2.48 0.82
C TYR A 10 -0.10 -3.42 0.37
N LYS A 11 0.71 -2.94 -0.56
CA LYS A 11 1.97 -3.58 -0.96
C LYS A 11 3.10 -2.88 -0.21
N ILE A 12 3.90 -3.66 0.50
CA ILE A 12 5.09 -3.24 1.21
C ILE A 12 6.28 -3.74 0.41
N GLU A 13 7.15 -2.82 0.02
CA GLU A 13 8.40 -3.08 -0.68
C GLU A 13 9.49 -2.20 -0.06
N PHE A 14 10.73 -2.65 -0.11
CA PHE A 14 11.88 -1.89 0.39
C PHE A 14 12.65 -1.30 -0.79
N ALA A 15 13.07 -0.03 -0.67
CA ALA A 15 13.79 0.69 -1.73
C ALA A 15 15.22 0.18 -1.92
N GLU A 16 15.80 0.48 -3.10
CA GLU A 16 17.19 0.18 -3.44
C GLU A 16 18.15 0.83 -2.41
N GLY A 17 18.86 0.00 -1.64
CA GLY A 17 19.75 0.43 -0.56
C GLY A 17 19.30 0.05 0.86
N HIS A 18 18.08 -0.48 1.02
CA HIS A 18 17.65 -1.11 2.27
C HIS A 18 18.24 -2.52 2.40
N GLU A 19 18.52 -2.97 3.63
CA GLU A 19 19.07 -4.30 3.89
C GLU A 19 18.17 -5.45 3.39
N PHE A 20 16.87 -5.21 3.37
CA PHE A 20 15.82 -6.12 2.89
C PHE A 20 15.31 -5.78 1.48
N HIS A 21 16.12 -5.10 0.68
CA HIS A 21 15.76 -4.79 -0.71
C HIS A 21 15.41 -6.06 -1.49
N GLY A 22 14.25 -6.05 -2.16
CA GLY A 22 13.69 -7.20 -2.87
C GLY A 22 12.62 -7.99 -2.10
N ALA A 23 12.46 -7.77 -0.78
CA ALA A 23 11.34 -8.34 -0.05
C ALA A 23 10.05 -7.57 -0.36
N GLU A 24 9.02 -8.30 -0.75
CA GLU A 24 7.69 -7.79 -1.07
C GLU A 24 6.63 -8.52 -0.24
N ALA A 25 5.82 -7.76 0.50
CA ALA A 25 4.72 -8.29 1.29
C ALA A 25 3.41 -7.57 0.94
N ARG A 26 2.31 -8.32 0.88
CA ARG A 26 0.95 -7.81 0.74
C ARG A 26 0.24 -7.99 2.07
N VAL A 27 -0.15 -6.87 2.66
CA VAL A 27 -0.79 -6.84 3.97
C VAL A 27 -2.10 -6.09 3.85
N ARG A 28 -3.18 -6.67 4.39
CA ARG A 28 -4.47 -6.02 4.47
C ARG A 28 -4.37 -4.82 5.41
N GLY A 29 -5.12 -3.76 5.14
CA GLY A 29 -5.31 -2.67 6.09
C GLY A 29 -6.03 -3.16 7.33
N MET A 30 -6.07 -2.31 8.35
CA MET A 30 -6.82 -2.58 9.57
C MET A 30 -7.90 -1.53 9.78
N THR A 31 -8.85 -1.81 10.68
CA THR A 31 -9.83 -0.80 11.10
C THR A 31 -9.16 0.32 11.89
N PHE A 32 -9.80 1.49 11.96
CA PHE A 32 -9.27 2.61 12.76
C PHE A 32 -9.11 2.24 14.24
N ALA A 33 -10.01 1.41 14.79
CA ALA A 33 -9.90 0.92 16.17
C ALA A 33 -8.70 0.00 16.38
N GLU A 34 -8.37 -0.86 15.41
CA GLU A 34 -7.14 -1.67 15.46
C GLU A 34 -5.91 -0.78 15.36
N TYR A 35 -5.92 0.23 14.49
CA TYR A 35 -4.82 1.17 14.33
C TYR A 35 -4.51 1.96 15.61
N LEU A 36 -5.54 2.42 16.34
CA LEU A 36 -5.34 3.13 17.60
C LEU A 36 -4.65 2.24 18.65
N ARG A 37 -5.04 0.96 18.74
CA ARG A 37 -4.40 -0.02 19.63
C ARG A 37 -2.97 -0.31 19.20
N ALA A 38 -2.76 -0.51 17.89
CA ALA A 38 -1.47 -0.77 17.29
C ALA A 38 -0.42 0.31 17.59
N THR A 39 -0.86 1.56 17.68
CA THR A 39 -0.01 2.74 17.84
C THR A 39 0.02 3.29 19.28
N GLY A 40 -0.76 2.70 20.19
CA GLY A 40 -0.96 3.24 21.55
C GLY A 40 -1.74 4.55 21.60
N MET A 41 -2.30 5.02 20.46
CA MET A 41 -3.12 6.22 20.40
C MET A 41 -4.48 6.07 21.10
N ASP A 42 -4.85 4.86 21.53
CA ASP A 42 -6.02 4.64 22.40
C ASP A 42 -5.77 5.05 23.87
N GLY A 43 -4.54 5.43 24.22
CA GLY A 43 -4.14 5.81 25.58
C GLY A 43 -3.58 4.64 26.40
N GLY A 44 -3.35 3.48 25.77
CA GLY A 44 -2.62 2.35 26.35
C GLY A 44 -1.11 2.40 26.07
N ASP A 45 -0.40 1.36 26.51
CA ASP A 45 1.07 1.20 26.33
C ASP A 45 1.46 0.75 24.89
N GLY A 46 0.47 0.56 24.01
CA GLY A 46 0.64 -0.08 22.70
C GLY A 46 0.46 -1.61 22.75
N GLU A 47 0.71 -2.28 21.63
CA GLU A 47 0.69 -3.75 21.56
C GLU A 47 2.04 -4.34 22.00
N ASP A 48 1.98 -5.41 22.80
CA ASP A 48 3.15 -6.25 23.07
C ASP A 48 3.67 -6.89 21.77
N SER A 49 4.95 -7.27 21.74
CA SER A 49 5.59 -7.93 20.59
C SER A 49 4.80 -9.16 20.12
N ALA A 50 4.27 -9.98 21.04
CA ALA A 50 3.48 -11.16 20.69
C ALA A 50 2.13 -10.80 20.04
N ALA A 51 1.48 -9.74 20.53
CA ALA A 51 0.23 -9.24 19.94
C ALA A 51 0.46 -8.65 18.55
N THR A 52 1.56 -7.90 18.40
CA THR A 52 1.98 -7.30 17.12
C THR A 52 2.19 -8.35 16.04
N VAL A 53 2.92 -9.44 16.34
CA VAL A 53 3.14 -10.52 15.38
C VAL A 53 1.83 -11.21 15.01
N LYS A 54 0.98 -11.51 16.00
CA LYS A 54 -0.32 -12.14 15.75
C LYS A 54 -1.23 -11.29 14.87
N ARG A 55 -1.27 -9.98 15.11
CA ARG A 55 -1.99 -9.02 14.27
C ARG A 55 -1.42 -9.01 12.86
N PHE A 56 -0.09 -8.93 12.74
CA PHE A 56 0.59 -8.94 11.45
C PHE A 56 0.22 -10.19 10.64
N VAL A 57 0.32 -11.39 11.22
CA VAL A 57 -0.04 -12.66 10.56
C VAL A 57 -1.51 -12.66 10.12
N THR A 58 -2.41 -12.13 10.95
CA THR A 58 -3.85 -12.07 10.63
C THR A 58 -4.16 -11.20 9.41
N HIS A 59 -3.36 -10.15 9.20
CA HIS A 59 -3.52 -9.23 8.07
C HIS A 59 -2.60 -9.56 6.90
N LEU A 60 -1.62 -10.43 7.07
CA LEU A 60 -0.71 -10.86 6.02
C LEU A 60 -1.47 -11.69 4.97
N VAL A 61 -1.47 -11.21 3.72
CA VAL A 61 -2.15 -11.87 2.61
C VAL A 61 -1.18 -12.78 1.86
N SER A 62 0.01 -12.25 1.55
CA SER A 62 1.06 -12.98 0.83
C SER A 62 2.38 -12.24 0.93
N TRP A 63 3.49 -12.92 0.66
CA TRP A 63 4.81 -12.31 0.47
C TRP A 63 5.64 -13.13 -0.51
N ASN A 64 6.79 -12.62 -0.95
CA ASN A 64 7.71 -13.29 -1.85
C ASN A 64 8.92 -13.93 -1.14
N LEU A 65 8.79 -14.22 0.17
CA LEU A 65 9.91 -14.75 0.96
C LEU A 65 10.15 -16.24 0.66
N GLU A 66 11.42 -16.61 0.49
CA GLU A 66 11.88 -17.98 0.27
C GLU A 66 13.06 -18.28 1.21
N ASP A 67 13.14 -19.52 1.65
CA ASP A 67 14.19 -20.09 2.50
C ASP A 67 14.91 -21.23 1.75
N GLU A 68 15.93 -21.85 2.36
CA GLU A 68 16.67 -22.97 1.75
C GLU A 68 15.77 -24.17 1.35
N ASP A 69 14.65 -24.38 2.06
CA ASP A 69 13.64 -25.42 1.76
C ASP A 69 12.56 -24.98 0.74
N GLY A 70 12.59 -23.73 0.26
CA GLY A 70 11.62 -23.18 -0.70
C GLY A 70 10.73 -22.06 -0.14
N PRO A 71 9.57 -21.77 -0.76
CA PRO A 71 8.77 -20.59 -0.45
C PRO A 71 8.17 -20.64 0.95
N ILE A 72 8.33 -19.55 1.69
CA ILE A 72 7.77 -19.41 3.04
C ILE A 72 6.29 -19.02 2.92
N PRO A 73 5.35 -19.80 3.48
CA PRO A 73 3.95 -19.44 3.44
C PRO A 73 3.67 -18.21 4.32
N ALA A 74 2.71 -17.38 3.92
CA ALA A 74 2.21 -16.25 4.72
C ALA A 74 1.30 -16.73 5.88
N THR A 75 1.81 -17.61 6.73
CA THR A 75 1.11 -18.21 7.89
C THR A 75 1.92 -17.99 9.16
N GLU A 76 1.32 -18.26 10.31
CA GLU A 76 2.02 -18.16 11.61
C GLU A 76 3.29 -19.01 11.63
N GLU A 77 3.23 -20.25 11.11
CA GLU A 77 4.40 -21.12 10.99
C GLU A 77 5.46 -20.56 10.06
N GLY A 78 5.06 -19.93 8.95
CA GLY A 78 6.00 -19.27 8.05
C GLY A 78 6.68 -18.06 8.69
N VAL A 79 5.92 -17.22 9.39
CA VAL A 79 6.46 -16.05 10.11
C VAL A 79 7.47 -16.45 11.17
N ASN A 80 7.25 -17.58 11.86
CA ASN A 80 8.21 -18.10 12.84
C ASN A 80 9.54 -18.59 12.24
N ARG A 81 9.60 -18.79 10.92
CA ARG A 81 10.82 -19.16 10.19
C ARG A 81 11.58 -17.95 9.65
N VAL A 82 10.94 -16.78 9.59
CA VAL A 82 11.55 -15.57 9.05
C VAL A 82 12.37 -14.88 10.13
N ASP A 83 13.46 -14.22 9.71
CA ASP A 83 14.27 -13.40 10.61
C ASP A 83 13.42 -12.33 11.32
N HIS A 84 13.67 -12.18 12.63
CA HIS A 84 12.92 -11.27 13.48
C HIS A 84 12.99 -9.81 12.99
N ASP A 85 14.15 -9.37 12.50
CA ASP A 85 14.36 -8.00 12.04
C ASP A 85 13.57 -7.73 10.75
N LEU A 86 13.55 -8.70 9.82
CA LEU A 86 12.75 -8.61 8.60
C LEU A 86 11.25 -8.52 8.90
N VAL A 87 10.72 -9.36 9.82
CA VAL A 87 9.30 -9.31 10.21
C VAL A 87 8.95 -7.95 10.83
N LEU A 88 9.81 -7.45 11.72
CA LEU A 88 9.63 -6.13 12.33
C LEU A 88 9.71 -5.00 11.30
N ALA A 89 10.64 -5.06 10.35
CA ALA A 89 10.81 -4.08 9.30
C ALA A 89 9.56 -4.01 8.41
N ILE A 90 9.01 -5.16 8.00
CA ILE A 90 7.77 -5.21 7.20
C ILE A 90 6.61 -4.63 8.01
N ASN A 91 6.45 -5.04 9.27
CA ASN A 91 5.38 -4.53 10.13
C ASN A 91 5.49 -3.01 10.36
N ASN A 92 6.70 -2.49 10.60
CA ASN A 92 6.93 -1.06 10.78
C ASN A 92 6.62 -0.27 9.49
N SER A 93 7.04 -0.78 8.33
CA SER A 93 6.72 -0.17 7.04
C SER A 93 5.21 -0.18 6.76
N TRP A 94 4.52 -1.25 7.15
CA TRP A 94 3.06 -1.33 7.09
C TRP A 94 2.38 -0.29 7.97
N ILE A 95 2.80 -0.11 9.22
CA ILE A 95 2.27 0.94 10.09
C ILE A 95 2.55 2.35 9.52
N LYS A 96 3.76 2.62 9.02
CA LYS A 96 4.09 3.89 8.35
C LYS A 96 3.19 4.15 7.13
N THR A 97 2.93 3.12 6.34
CA THR A 97 2.02 3.20 5.20
C THR A 97 0.60 3.57 5.63
N LEU A 98 0.11 2.96 6.73
CA LEU A 98 -1.20 3.29 7.30
C LEU A 98 -1.29 4.72 7.85
N MET A 99 -0.17 5.28 8.34
CA MET A 99 -0.07 6.69 8.76
C MET A 99 -0.09 7.66 7.57
N GLY A 100 -0.02 7.18 6.33
CA GLY A 100 0.20 8.01 5.15
C GLY A 100 1.63 8.54 5.04
N VAL A 101 2.57 7.95 5.79
CA VAL A 101 4.02 8.24 5.74
C VAL A 101 4.71 7.20 4.85
N ALA A 102 4.02 6.72 3.82
CA ALA A 102 4.63 5.79 2.87
C ALA A 102 5.75 6.51 2.10
N ASP A 103 7.00 6.09 2.31
CA ASP A 103 8.11 6.32 1.37
C ASP A 103 7.88 5.56 0.04
N THR A 104 6.87 4.70 -0.01
CA THR A 104 6.53 3.77 -1.11
C THR A 104 5.35 4.21 -1.99
N ASP A 105 5.06 5.51 -2.08
CA ASP A 105 4.12 6.01 -3.09
C ASP A 105 4.86 6.81 -4.18
N PRO A 106 5.49 6.17 -5.18
CA PRO A 106 5.13 6.55 -6.52
C PRO A 106 3.67 6.12 -6.69
N LEU A 107 2.77 7.11 -6.74
CA LEU A 107 1.39 6.98 -7.19
C LEU A 107 1.26 5.84 -8.20
N PRO A 108 0.21 4.99 -8.14
CA PRO A 108 0.02 3.98 -9.17
C PRO A 108 0.05 4.66 -10.53
N ASP A 109 1.04 4.32 -11.37
CA ASP A 109 1.23 4.80 -12.74
C ASP A 109 0.18 4.17 -13.69
N ASN A 110 -1.06 4.17 -13.24
CA ASN A 110 -2.23 3.84 -14.04
C ASN A 110 -3.25 4.96 -13.83
N SER A 111 -2.82 6.19 -14.15
CA SER A 111 -3.71 6.98 -15.00
C SER A 111 -3.83 6.17 -16.29
N PRO A 112 -5.00 5.65 -16.69
CA PRO A 112 -5.15 5.32 -18.10
C PRO A 112 -4.72 6.58 -18.83
N SER A 113 -3.68 6.46 -19.67
CA SER A 113 -3.40 7.44 -20.71
C SER A 113 -4.74 7.68 -21.39
N GLY A 114 -5.41 8.76 -20.99
CA GLY A 114 -6.55 9.29 -21.70
C GLY A 114 -5.98 9.65 -23.05
N GLU A 115 -6.26 8.80 -24.03
CA GLU A 115 -5.90 8.95 -25.42
C GLU A 115 -6.00 10.43 -25.82
N PRO A 116 -5.11 10.94 -26.71
CA PRO A 116 -5.33 12.26 -27.28
C PRO A 116 -6.75 12.26 -27.83
N SER A 117 -7.62 13.09 -27.24
CA SER A 117 -8.97 13.26 -27.74
C SER A 117 -8.84 13.54 -29.23
N PRO A 118 -9.53 12.81 -30.12
CA PRO A 118 -9.55 13.20 -31.52
C PRO A 118 -10.15 14.60 -31.53
N VAL A 119 -9.27 15.60 -31.72
CA VAL A 119 -9.68 16.93 -32.17
C VAL A 119 -10.24 16.71 -33.56
N GLU A 120 -11.52 16.37 -33.60
CA GLU A 120 -12.34 16.55 -34.78
C GLU A 120 -12.19 18.03 -35.11
N SER A 121 -11.36 18.29 -36.12
CA SER A 121 -11.02 19.63 -36.56
C SER A 121 -12.29 20.23 -37.11
N ILE A 122 -13.05 20.91 -36.26
CA ILE A 122 -14.18 21.73 -36.68
C ILE A 122 -13.60 22.76 -37.67
N PRO A 123 -14.01 22.71 -38.95
CA PRO A 123 -13.60 23.71 -39.92
C PRO A 123 -14.09 25.05 -39.41
N THR A 124 -13.16 25.96 -39.13
CA THR A 124 -13.52 27.33 -38.77
C THR A 124 -13.99 28.01 -40.05
N GLU A 125 -15.31 27.96 -40.31
CA GLU A 125 -15.93 28.81 -41.31
C GLU A 125 -15.61 30.26 -40.95
N ALA A 126 -14.87 30.93 -41.83
CA ALA A 126 -14.49 32.32 -41.68
C ALA A 126 -15.77 33.17 -41.66
N LEU A 127 -16.12 33.70 -40.48
CA LEU A 127 -17.20 34.66 -40.37
C LEU A 127 -16.82 35.92 -41.16
N SER A 128 -17.60 36.08 -42.23
CA SER A 128 -17.55 37.12 -43.25
C SER A 128 -17.30 38.53 -42.72
N GLN A 129 -16.57 39.26 -43.55
CA GLN A 129 -16.42 40.71 -43.56
C GLN A 129 -17.74 41.44 -43.24
N SER A 130 -17.70 42.34 -42.26
CA SER A 130 -18.64 43.46 -42.20
C SER A 130 -17.89 44.69 -41.71
N LEU A 131 -17.30 45.35 -42.71
CA LEU A 131 -16.80 46.70 -42.70
C LEU A 131 -18.03 47.61 -42.63
N ALA A 132 -18.30 48.18 -41.45
CA ALA A 132 -19.27 49.25 -41.31
C ALA A 132 -18.49 50.56 -41.11
N SER A 133 -18.65 51.46 -42.09
CA SER A 133 -18.25 52.86 -42.05
C SER A 133 -19.15 53.68 -41.13
#